data_AF-A0A6V7KZS5-F1
#
_entry.id   AF-A0A6V7KZS5-F1
#
_cell.length_a   1.000
_cell.length_b   1.000
_cell.length_c   1.000
_cell.angle_alpha   90.00
_cell.angle_beta   90.00
_cell.angle_gamma   90.00
#
_symmetry.space_group_name_H-M   'P 1'
#
loop_
_entity.id
_entity.type
_entity.pdbx_description
1 polymer ?
#
loop_
_entity_poly.entity_id
_entity_poly.type
_entity_poly.pdbx_seq_one_letter_code
_entity_poly.pdbx_strand_id
1 'polypeptide(L)'
;MLDPSVLTDLEELTLCGYCKQKYNDEDQCPKYLSCKHYFCLRCIETNLLKGRELFCAHCWKRTELGDQGPDALPTNSPLLALANHFVYLKRTSNGTAVKLPDKERK
;
A
#
# COMPACT_ATOMS: atom_id res chain seq x y z
N MET A 1 22.51 -3.46 -11.23
CA MET A 1 22.17 -3.64 -9.81
C MET A 1 21.53 -2.36 -9.33
N LEU A 2 20.38 -2.43 -8.66
CA LEU A 2 19.76 -1.25 -8.05
C LEU A 2 20.64 -0.79 -6.86
N ASP A 3 20.75 0.53 -6.69
CA ASP A 3 21.46 1.11 -5.57
C ASP A 3 20.81 0.71 -4.22
N PRO A 4 21.59 0.41 -3.16
CA PRO A 4 21.04 0.05 -1.85
C PRO A 4 20.10 1.10 -1.23
N SER A 5 20.33 2.39 -1.49
CA SER A 5 19.44 3.47 -1.07
C SER A 5 18.08 3.37 -1.76
N VAL A 6 18.06 3.07 -3.06
CA VAL A 6 16.82 2.86 -3.83
C VAL A 6 16.02 1.67 -3.31
N LEU A 7 16.69 0.59 -2.90
CA LEU A 7 15.99 -0.55 -2.27
C LEU A 7 15.37 -0.15 -0.94
N THR A 8 16.04 0.69 -0.17
CA THR A 8 15.51 1.20 1.11
C THR A 8 14.29 2.09 0.88
N ASP A 9 14.37 3.02 -0.07
CA ASP A 9 13.26 3.90 -0.43
C ASP A 9 12.04 3.10 -0.91
N LEU A 10 12.26 2.06 -1.72
CA LEU A 10 11.20 1.16 -2.17
C LEU A 10 10.59 0.36 -1.01
N GLU A 11 11.39 -0.09 -0.04
CA GLU A 11 10.91 -0.79 1.15
C GLU A 11 10.00 0.13 1.98
N GLU A 12 10.41 1.39 2.18
CA GLU A 12 9.61 2.40 2.89
C GLU A 12 8.30 2.72 2.18
N LEU A 13 8.28 2.75 0.85
CA LEU A 13 7.05 2.94 0.07
C LEU A 13 6.03 1.82 0.34
N THR A 14 6.47 0.61 0.69
CA THR A 14 5.56 -0.50 1.02
C THR A 14 4.87 -0.37 2.38
N LEU A 15 5.18 0.67 3.16
CA LEU A 15 4.68 0.86 4.51
C LEU A 15 3.59 1.94 4.57
N CYS A 16 2.64 1.73 5.48
CA CYS A 16 1.63 2.73 5.81
C CYS A 16 2.24 4.00 6.38
N GLY A 17 1.92 5.16 5.78
CA GLY A 17 2.36 6.47 6.27
C GLY A 17 1.97 6.78 7.73
N TYR A 18 0.95 6.08 8.27
CA TYR A 18 0.47 6.23 9.64
C TYR A 18 1.04 5.17 10.61
N CYS A 19 0.69 3.89 10.43
CA CYS A 19 1.09 2.83 11.38
C CYS A 19 2.43 2.16 11.06
N LYS A 20 3.09 2.53 9.95
CA LYS A 20 4.36 1.97 9.47
C LYS A 20 4.36 0.45 9.26
N GLN A 21 3.17 -0.16 9.20
CA GLN A 21 3.01 -1.56 8.83
C GLN A 21 2.98 -1.72 7.32
N LYS A 22 3.43 -2.88 6.85
CA LYS A 22 3.43 -3.23 5.43
C LYS A 22 2.00 -3.31 4.89
N TYR A 23 1.80 -2.89 3.66
CA TYR A 23 0.52 -3.07 2.96
C TYR A 23 0.27 -4.55 2.59
N ASN A 24 -1.01 -4.94 2.55
CA ASN A 24 -1.48 -6.27 2.16
C ASN A 24 -2.85 -6.18 1.46
N ASP A 25 -3.39 -7.31 1.02
CA ASP A 25 -4.68 -7.41 0.32
C ASP A 25 -5.91 -7.47 1.26
N GLU A 26 -5.70 -7.36 2.58
CA GLU A 26 -6.73 -7.46 3.62
C GLU A 26 -6.96 -6.09 4.30
N ASP A 27 -6.88 -6.03 5.64
CA ASP A 27 -7.10 -4.83 6.43
C ASP A 27 -6.00 -3.76 6.26
N GLN A 28 -4.87 -4.12 5.65
CA GLN A 28 -3.79 -3.19 5.34
C GLN A 28 -3.73 -2.82 3.85
N CYS A 29 -4.86 -2.81 3.15
CA CYS A 29 -4.92 -2.33 1.78
C CYS A 29 -4.64 -0.81 1.68
N PRO A 30 -3.75 -0.32 0.77
CA PRO A 30 -3.43 1.11 0.65
C PRO A 30 -4.55 1.86 -0.09
N LYS A 31 -5.41 2.57 0.64
CA LYS A 31 -6.55 3.30 0.06
C LYS A 31 -6.21 4.77 -0.17
N TYR A 32 -6.61 5.31 -1.31
CA TYR A 32 -6.46 6.73 -1.64
C TYR A 32 -7.50 7.60 -0.92
N LEU A 33 -7.03 8.73 -0.41
CA LEU A 33 -7.88 9.85 -0.02
C LEU A 33 -8.10 10.78 -1.22
N SER A 34 -9.07 11.70 -1.12
CA SER A 34 -9.33 12.72 -2.16
C SER A 34 -8.09 13.58 -2.46
N CYS A 35 -7.24 13.77 -1.45
CA CYS A 35 -5.97 14.51 -1.54
C CYS A 35 -4.79 13.70 -2.10
N LYS A 36 -5.03 12.47 -2.59
CA LYS A 36 -4.04 11.54 -3.17
C LYS A 36 -3.01 10.94 -2.20
N HIS A 37 -2.98 11.36 -0.94
CA HIS A 37 -2.32 10.59 0.10
C HIS A 37 -3.03 9.25 0.30
N TYR A 38 -2.30 8.27 0.80
CA TYR A 38 -2.79 6.92 0.98
C TYR A 38 -2.41 6.40 2.37
N PHE A 39 -3.33 5.66 2.99
CA PHE A 39 -3.16 5.01 4.28
C PHE A 39 -3.76 3.62 4.20
N CYS A 40 -3.38 2.74 5.13
CA CYS A 40 -3.98 1.41 5.15
C CYS A 40 -5.44 1.48 5.63
N LEU A 41 -6.30 0.59 5.12
CA LEU A 41 -7.73 0.58 5.43
C LEU A 41 -8.00 0.59 6.95
N ARG A 42 -7.30 -0.26 7.71
CA ARG A 42 -7.38 -0.29 9.17
C ARG A 42 -7.11 1.07 9.80
N CYS A 43 -6.08 1.80 9.35
CA CYS A 43 -5.80 3.13 9.90
C CYS A 43 -6.87 4.15 9.55
N ILE A 44 -7.44 4.06 8.35
CA ILE A 44 -8.55 4.93 7.94
C ILE A 44 -9.73 4.71 8.90
N GLU A 45 -10.13 3.46 9.11
CA GLU A 45 -11.28 3.10 9.95
C GLU A 45 -11.09 3.44 11.43
N THR A 46 -9.90 3.16 11.97
CA THR A 46 -9.66 3.22 13.42
C THR A 46 -9.13 4.58 13.90
N ASN A 47 -8.41 5.32 13.06
CA ASN A 47 -7.66 6.50 13.50
C ASN A 47 -8.08 7.79 12.78
N LEU A 48 -8.34 7.72 11.48
CA LEU A 48 -8.55 8.90 10.63
C LEU A 48 -10.03 9.27 10.45
N LEU A 49 -10.92 8.31 10.64
CA LEU A 49 -12.36 8.52 10.62
C LEU A 49 -12.84 9.10 11.96
N LYS A 50 -13.52 10.25 11.92
CA LYS A 50 -14.18 10.90 13.06
C LYS A 50 -15.67 10.95 12.80
N GLY A 51 -16.42 9.97 13.32
CA GLY A 51 -17.81 9.79 12.96
C GLY A 51 -17.95 9.39 11.49
N ARG A 52 -18.46 10.29 10.65
CA ARG A 52 -18.56 10.09 9.19
C ARG A 52 -17.53 10.88 8.38
N GLU A 53 -16.66 11.62 9.06
CA GLU A 53 -15.71 12.51 8.40
C GLU A 53 -14.31 11.92 8.40
N LEU A 54 -13.71 11.79 7.22
CA LEU A 54 -12.35 11.30 7.03
C LEU A 54 -11.41 12.48 6.74
N PHE A 55 -10.39 12.65 7.58
CA PHE A 55 -9.34 13.66 7.40
C PHE A 55 -7.97 13.03 7.17
N CYS A 56 -7.23 13.56 6.21
CA CYS A 56 -5.86 13.14 5.94
C CYS A 56 -4.91 13.55 7.08
N ALA A 57 -4.14 12.61 7.63
CA ALA A 57 -3.14 12.93 8.67
C ALA A 57 -1.97 13.80 8.19
N HIS A 58 -1.72 13.86 6.87
CA HIS A 58 -0.61 14.66 6.33
C HIS A 58 -1.00 16.11 5.99
N CYS A 59 -2.19 16.31 5.45
CA CYS A 59 -2.59 17.62 4.91
C CYS A 59 -3.95 18.12 5.41
N TRP A 60 -4.62 17.37 6.29
CA TRP A 60 -5.88 17.74 6.94
C TRP A 60 -7.06 17.97 5.99
N LYS A 61 -6.90 17.66 4.70
CA LYS A 61 -7.99 17.71 3.72
C LYS A 61 -9.01 16.60 3.98
N ARG A 62 -10.28 16.95 3.86
CA ARG A 62 -11.43 16.06 4.00
C ARG A 62 -11.60 15.16 2.77
N THR A 63 -11.93 13.90 3.00
CA THR A 63 -12.37 12.94 1.98
C THR A 63 -13.81 12.56 2.24
N GLU A 64 -14.63 12.59 1.21
CA GLU A 64 -16.03 12.17 1.28
C GLU A 64 -16.12 10.67 1.00
N LEU A 65 -16.83 9.93 1.87
CA LEU A 65 -16.94 8.47 1.78
C LEU A 65 -18.25 7.99 1.14
N GLY A 66 -19.27 8.86 1.03
CA GLY A 66 -20.62 8.43 0.68
C GLY A 66 -21.16 7.36 1.64
N ASP A 67 -22.12 6.56 1.17
CA ASP A 67 -22.77 5.53 1.99
C ASP A 67 -22.00 4.20 2.05
N GLN A 68 -21.00 4.00 1.18
CA GLN A 68 -20.24 2.75 1.06
C GLN A 68 -19.02 2.69 2.02
N GLY A 69 -18.74 3.78 2.74
CA GLY A 69 -17.69 3.81 3.75
C GLY A 69 -16.25 3.76 3.20
N PRO A 70 -15.25 3.56 4.09
CA PRO A 70 -13.84 3.67 3.73
C PRO A 70 -13.31 2.51 2.88
N ASP A 71 -13.92 1.32 2.94
CA ASP A 71 -13.48 0.19 2.11
C ASP A 71 -13.75 0.43 0.61
N ALA A 72 -14.77 1.21 0.28
CA ALA A 72 -15.06 1.59 -1.11
C ALA A 72 -14.06 2.60 -1.71
N LEU A 73 -13.11 3.10 -0.93
CA LEU A 73 -12.06 3.99 -1.45
C LEU A 73 -11.18 3.26 -2.47
N PRO A 74 -10.69 3.96 -3.51
CA PRO A 74 -9.82 3.35 -4.51
C PRO A 74 -8.50 2.86 -3.89
N THR A 75 -8.08 1.66 -4.24
CA THR A 75 -6.79 1.09 -3.82
C THR A 75 -5.65 1.57 -4.71
N ASN A 76 -4.52 1.94 -4.11
CA ASN A 76 -3.24 2.14 -4.79
C ASN A 76 -2.65 0.78 -5.23
N SER A 77 -3.18 0.26 -6.33
CA SER A 77 -2.84 -1.07 -6.85
C SER A 77 -1.35 -1.23 -7.19
N PRO A 78 -0.64 -0.24 -7.80
CA PRO A 78 0.80 -0.33 -8.00
C PRO A 78 1.60 -0.49 -6.70
N LEU A 79 1.20 0.22 -5.65
CA LEU A 79 1.88 0.15 -4.35
C LEU A 79 1.62 -1.18 -3.64
N LEU A 80 0.39 -1.68 -3.73
CA LEU A 80 0.02 -2.99 -3.21
C LEU A 80 0.81 -4.11 -3.91
N ALA A 81 0.90 -4.05 -5.25
CA ALA A 81 1.73 -4.97 -6.02
C ALA A 81 3.21 -4.88 -5.60
N LEU A 82 3.75 -3.68 -5.43
CA LEU A 82 5.11 -3.50 -4.91
C LEU A 82 5.27 -4.18 -3.54
N ALA A 83 4.37 -3.92 -2.59
CA ALA A 83 4.41 -4.52 -1.26
C ALA A 83 4.39 -6.06 -1.33
N ASN A 84 3.50 -6.64 -2.12
CA ASN A 84 3.36 -8.09 -2.28
C ASN A 84 4.60 -8.73 -2.91
N HIS A 85 5.28 -8.03 -3.82
CA HIS A 85 6.39 -8.58 -4.58
C HIS A 85 7.79 -8.12 -4.13
N PHE A 86 7.89 -7.19 -3.18
CA PHE A 86 9.16 -6.57 -2.79
C PHE A 86 10.24 -7.58 -2.32
N VAL A 87 9.82 -8.65 -1.64
CA VAL A 87 10.73 -9.72 -1.17
C VAL A 87 11.46 -10.40 -2.34
N TYR A 88 10.79 -10.54 -3.49
CA TYR A 88 11.40 -11.14 -4.68
C TYR A 88 12.39 -10.17 -5.34
N LEU A 89 12.08 -8.87 -5.36
CA LEU A 89 12.99 -7.83 -5.87
C LEU A 89 14.31 -7.81 -5.07
N LYS A 90 14.21 -7.83 -3.73
CA LYS A 90 15.36 -7.87 -2.81
C LYS A 90 16.21 -9.15 -2.95
N ARG A 91 15.62 -10.26 -3.44
CA ARG A 91 16.35 -11.50 -3.74
C ARG A 91 17.05 -11.46 -5.09
N THR A 92 16.42 -10.87 -6.10
CA THR A 92 17.03 -10.75 -7.44
C THR A 92 18.24 -9.83 -7.47
N SER A 93 18.31 -8.82 -6.58
CA SER A 93 19.50 -7.99 -6.42
C SER A 93 20.70 -8.74 -5.81
N ASN A 94 20.45 -9.84 -5.09
CA ASN A 94 21.48 -10.61 -4.39
C ASN A 94 21.93 -11.88 -5.15
N GLY A 95 21.53 -12.04 -6.41
CA GLY A 95 22.01 -13.14 -7.26
C GLY A 95 21.45 -14.50 -6.89
N THR A 96 20.27 -14.84 -7.41
CA THR A 96 19.90 -16.21 -7.82
C THR A 96 18.61 -16.12 -8.64
N ALA A 97 18.69 -16.47 -9.92
CA ALA A 97 17.56 -16.50 -10.83
C ALA A 97 16.58 -17.60 -10.39
N VAL A 98 15.40 -17.23 -9.90
CA VAL A 98 14.30 -18.17 -9.69
C VAL A 98 13.50 -18.23 -10.99
N LYS A 99 13.50 -19.39 -11.65
CA LYS A 99 12.67 -19.66 -12.82
C LYS A 99 11.19 -19.58 -12.42
N LEU A 100 10.41 -18.78 -13.16
CA LEU A 100 8.95 -18.77 -13.07
C LEU A 100 8.40 -20.16 -13.42
N PRO A 101 7.38 -20.68 -12.72
CA PRO A 101 6.72 -21.93 -13.10
C PRO A 101 5.89 -21.69 -14.37
N ASP A 102 6.14 -22.51 -15.38
CA ASP A 102 5.38 -22.55 -16.62
C ASP A 102 3.95 -23.01 -16.29
N LYS A 103 2.97 -22.13 -16.52
CA LYS A 103 1.56 -22.51 -16.42
C LYS A 103 1.20 -23.16 -17.75
N GLU A 104 1.47 -24.46 -17.85
CA GLU A 104 1.02 -25.29 -18.98
C GLU A 104 -0.47 -25.08 -19.19
N ARG A 105 -0.78 -24.49 -20.34
CA ARG A 105 -2.12 -24.40 -20.90
C ARG A 105 -2.47 -25.77 -21.47
N LYS A 106 -3.37 -26.49 -20.81
CA LYS A 106 -4.19 -27.54 -21.40
C LYS A 106 -5.65 -27.25 -21.12
#